data_AF-A0A535F0U8-F1
#
_entry.id   AF-A0A535F0U8-F1
#
_cell.length_a   1.000
_cell.length_b   1.000
_cell.length_c   1.000
_cell.angle_alpha   90.00
_cell.angle_beta   90.00
_cell.angle_gamma   90.00
#
_symmetry.space_group_name_H-M   'P 1'
#
loop_
_entity.id
_entity.type
_entity.pdbx_description
1 polymer ?
#
loop_
_entity_poly.entity_id
_entity_poly.type
_entity_poly.pdbx_seq_one_letter_code
_entity_poly.pdbx_strand_id
1 'polypeptide(L)' 'MRSLRPSRQERTNQVPKSEIWHAGFGFKYDIVSATELGYTTVWVNRQGEARPVNVKETFLVGDMQTLVYLMQGIEVSMRE' A
#
# COMPACT_ATOMS: atom_id res chain seq x y z
N MET A 1 2.16 11.02 -36.38
CA MET A 1 1.45 11.65 -35.25
C MET A 1 1.81 10.86 -33.98
N ARG A 2 2.64 11.41 -33.08
CA ARG A 2 3.08 10.70 -31.86
C ARG A 2 1.93 10.76 -30.84
N SER A 3 1.48 9.61 -30.35
CA SER A 3 0.45 9.51 -29.31
C SER A 3 0.98 10.15 -28.02
N LEU A 4 0.35 11.26 -27.58
CA LEU A 4 0.60 11.93 -26.30
C LEU A 4 -0.03 11.12 -25.16
N ARG A 5 0.33 9.84 -25.00
CA ARG A 5 -0.06 9.11 -23.80
C ARG A 5 0.82 9.61 -22.65
N PRO A 6 0.25 10.12 -21.55
CA PRO A 6 1.03 10.48 -20.37
C PRO A 6 1.82 9.25 -19.91
N SER A 7 3.02 9.48 -19.40
CA SER A 7 3.84 8.47 -18.76
C SER A 7 3.07 7.79 -17.61
N ARG A 8 3.50 6.58 -17.23
CA ARG A 8 2.86 5.83 -16.12
C ARG A 8 2.83 6.65 -14.82
N GLN A 9 3.86 7.47 -14.60
CA GLN A 9 3.98 8.38 -13.47
C GLN A 9 2.96 9.53 -13.52
N GLU A 10 2.78 10.15 -14.70
CA GLU A 10 1.85 11.28 -14.89
C GLU A 10 0.38 10.86 -14.73
N ARG A 11 0.05 9.58 -14.94
CA ARG A 11 -1.32 9.08 -14.71
C ARG A 11 -1.66 8.95 -13.23
N THR A 12 -0.70 8.59 -12.37
CA THR A 12 -0.92 8.40 -10.93
C THR A 12 -0.80 9.68 -10.13
N ASN A 13 -0.14 10.71 -10.65
CA ASN A 13 -0.01 12.02 -10.00
C ASN A 13 -1.34 12.78 -9.84
N GLN A 14 -2.44 12.25 -10.36
CA GLN A 14 -3.79 12.79 -10.15
C GLN A 14 -4.38 12.42 -8.79
N VAL A 15 -3.80 11.44 -8.09
CA VAL A 15 -4.24 11.01 -6.75
C VAL A 15 -3.18 11.46 -5.73
N PRO A 16 -3.56 12.19 -4.66
CA PRO A 16 -2.65 12.53 -3.58
C PRO A 16 -1.97 11.27 -3.01
N LYS A 17 -0.68 11.36 -2.69
CA LYS A 17 0.08 10.23 -2.13
C LYS A 17 -0.57 9.66 -0.86
N SER A 18 -1.19 10.52 -0.05
CA SER A 18 -1.93 10.16 1.16
C SER A 18 -3.18 9.31 0.91
N GLU A 19 -3.69 9.29 -0.32
CA GLU A 19 -4.85 8.48 -0.72
C GLU A 19 -4.43 7.16 -1.38
N ILE A 20 -3.13 6.95 -1.60
CA ILE A 20 -2.61 5.73 -2.23
C ILE A 20 -2.28 4.70 -1.15
N TRP A 21 -2.94 3.54 -1.26
CA TRP A 21 -2.69 2.36 -0.45
C TRP A 21 -1.88 1.35 -1.27
N HIS A 22 -0.74 0.93 -0.73
CA HIS A 22 0.11 -0.09 -1.32
C HIS A 22 0.09 -1.36 -0.46
N ALA A 23 -0.60 -2.39 -0.94
CA ALA A 23 -0.60 -3.70 -0.32
C ALA A 23 0.37 -4.64 -1.06
N GLY A 24 1.26 -5.30 -0.32
CA GLY A 24 2.28 -6.18 -0.88
C GLY A 24 2.65 -7.34 0.04
N PHE A 25 3.29 -8.35 -0.52
CA PHE A 25 3.76 -9.53 0.22
C PHE A 25 5.24 -9.40 0.61
N GLY A 26 6.06 -8.78 -0.26
CA GLY A 26 7.49 -8.67 -0.07
C GLY A 26 7.88 -7.44 0.75
N PHE A 27 8.45 -7.62 1.93
CA PHE A 27 8.79 -6.49 2.80
C PHE A 27 9.77 -5.49 2.17
N LYS A 28 10.90 -5.99 1.64
CA LYS A 28 11.98 -5.13 1.14
C LYS A 28 11.59 -4.31 -0.10
N TYR A 29 10.81 -4.89 -1.01
CA TYR A 29 10.55 -4.29 -2.32
C TYR A 29 9.18 -3.62 -2.41
N ASP A 30 8.19 -4.11 -1.66
CA ASP A 30 6.85 -3.51 -1.65
C ASP A 30 6.76 -2.47 -0.53
N ILE A 31 7.04 -2.88 0.71
CA ILE A 31 6.78 -2.06 1.90
C ILE A 31 7.79 -0.93 2.05
N VAL A 32 9.09 -1.24 2.01
CA VAL A 32 10.13 -0.20 2.19
C VAL A 32 10.01 0.87 1.11
N SER A 33 9.95 0.47 -0.16
CA SER A 33 9.85 1.41 -1.28
C SER A 33 8.56 2.24 -1.27
N ALA A 34 7.41 1.64 -0.94
CA ALA A 34 6.15 2.39 -0.86
C ALA A 34 6.11 3.36 0.35
N THR A 35 6.70 2.95 1.48
CA THR A 35 6.84 3.82 2.66
C THR A 35 7.72 5.03 2.35
N GLU A 36 8.85 4.84 1.65
CA GLU A 36 9.72 5.95 1.20
C GLU A 36 9.02 6.91 0.24
N LEU A 37 8.07 6.42 -0.56
CA LEU A 37 7.26 7.25 -1.46
C LEU A 37 6.16 8.03 -0.74
N GLY A 38 5.85 7.68 0.52
CA GLY A 38 4.83 8.32 1.35
C GLY A 38 3.42 7.74 1.18
N TYR A 39 3.30 6.47 0.79
CA TYR A 39 2.02 5.77 0.68
C TYR A 39 1.61 5.14 2.01
N THR A 40 0.31 4.89 2.18
CA THR A 40 -0.17 3.98 3.23
C THR A 40 0.21 2.55 2.83
N THR A 41 0.92 1.83 3.69
CA THR A 41 1.45 0.49 3.36
C THR A 41 0.75 -0.60 4.15
N VAL A 42 0.39 -1.69 3.46
CA VAL A 42 -0.17 -2.89 4.08
C VAL A 42 0.71 -4.09 3.75
N TRP A 43 1.35 -4.66 4.77
CA TRP A 43 2.12 -5.89 4.62
C TRP A 43 1.23 -7.10 4.85
N VAL A 44 1.05 -7.90 3.80
CA VAL A 44 0.32 -9.18 3.86
C VAL A 44 1.32 -10.29 4.19
N ASN A 45 1.45 -10.62 5.47
CA ASN A 45 2.44 -11.57 5.97
C ASN A 45 1.78 -12.90 6.39
N ARG A 46 1.56 -13.76 5.40
CA ARG A 46 0.92 -15.08 5.59
C ARG A 46 1.73 -16.07 6.40
N GLN A 47 3.05 -15.89 6.46
CA GLN A 47 3.97 -16.84 7.06
C GLN A 47 4.47 -16.40 8.45
N GLY A 48 4.08 -15.20 8.90
CA GLY A 48 4.59 -14.63 10.15
C GLY A 48 6.08 -14.32 10.10
N GLU A 49 6.59 -13.94 8.93
CA GLU A 49 7.98 -13.55 8.74
C GLU A 49 8.38 -12.43 9.69
N ALA A 50 9.60 -12.49 10.22
CA ALA A 50 10.17 -11.38 10.98
C ALA A 50 10.50 -10.20 10.05
N ARG A 51 10.32 -8.97 10.52
CA ARG A 51 10.70 -7.79 9.73
C ARG A 51 12.21 -7.80 9.50
N PRO A 52 12.69 -7.74 8.24
CA PRO A 52 14.10 -7.85 7.92
C PRO A 52 14.89 -6.56 8.17
N VAL A 53 14.23 -5.41 8.30
CA VAL A 53 14.85 -4.09 8.51
C VAL A 53 14.00 -3.24 9.45
N ASN A 54 14.58 -2.17 9.99
CA ASN A 54 13.91 -1.23 10.90
C ASN A 54 13.04 -0.20 10.14
N VAL A 55 12.12 -0.69 9.31
CA VAL A 55 11.05 0.08 8.68
C VAL A 55 9.73 -0.50 9.21
N LYS A 56 8.69 0.32 9.32
CA LYS A 56 7.34 -0.14 9.67
C LYS A 56 6.37 0.14 8.54
N GLU A 57 5.59 -0.88 8.22
CA GLU A 57 4.35 -0.76 7.48
C GLU A 57 3.29 0.01 8.29
N THR A 58 2.28 0.56 7.62
CA THR A 58 1.13 1.15 8.33
C THR A 58 0.25 0.07 8.95
N PHE A 59 -0.01 -1.01 8.21
CA PHE A 59 -0.81 -2.15 8.67
C PHE A 59 -0.13 -3.48 8.37
N LEU A 60 -0.18 -4.39 9.33
CA LEU A 60 0.18 -5.80 9.16
C LEU A 60 -1.10 -6.63 9.14
N VAL A 61 -1.25 -7.45 8.10
CA VAL A 61 -2.36 -8.40 8.00
C VAL A 61 -1.82 -9.80 7.73
N GLY A 62 -2.50 -10.82 8.25
CA GLY A 62 -2.09 -12.21 8.07
C GLY A 62 -2.46 -12.78 6.69
N ASP A 63 -3.50 -12.26 6.04
CA ASP A 63 -3.97 -12.77 4.76
C ASP A 63 -4.82 -11.74 3.99
N MET A 64 -5.25 -12.11 2.79
CA MET A 64 -6.07 -11.25 1.92
C MET A 64 -7.49 -11.04 2.48
N GLN A 65 -8.03 -11.99 3.24
CA GLN A 65 -9.35 -11.85 3.84
C GLN A 65 -9.32 -10.76 4.93
N THR A 66 -8.27 -10.76 5.73
CA THR A 66 -8.01 -9.74 6.75
C THR A 66 -7.75 -8.37 6.11
N LEU A 67 -7.07 -8.31 4.95
CA LEU A 67 -6.97 -7.06 4.18
C LEU A 67 -8.35 -6.51 3.78
N VAL A 68 -9.26 -7.37 3.30
CA VAL A 68 -10.63 -6.94 2.97
C VAL A 68 -11.35 -6.39 4.19
N TYR A 69 -11.25 -7.08 5.34
CA TYR A 69 -11.87 -6.59 6.59
C TYR A 69 -11.27 -5.26 7.06
N LEU A 70 -9.96 -5.08 6.92
CA LEU A 70 -9.30 -3.81 7.19
C LEU A 70 -9.93 -2.69 6.34
N MET A 71 -10.04 -2.90 5.02
CA MET A 71 -10.61 -1.90 4.10
C MET A 71 -12.06 -1.56 4.44
N GLN A 72 -12.88 -2.56 4.74
CA GLN A 72 -14.27 -2.35 5.16
C GLN A 72 -14.37 -1.58 6.47
N GLY A 73 -13.52 -1.89 7.46
CA GLY A 73 -13.49 -1.18 8.74
C GLY A 73 -13.09 0.29 8.57
N ILE A 74 -12.12 0.58 7.71
CA ILE A 74 -11.71 1.96 7.39
C ILE A 74 -12.87 2.74 6.76
N GLU A 75 -13.54 2.15 5.77
CA GLU A 75 -14.69 2.79 5.11
C GLU A 75 -15.78 3.16 6.12
N VAL A 76 -16.10 2.27 7.05
CA VAL A 76 -17.07 2.54 8.12
C VAL A 76 -16.59 3.69 9.00
N SER A 77 -15.32 3.68 9.42
CA SER A 77 -14.76 4.72 10.30
C SER A 77 -14.70 6.11 9.66
N MET A 78 -14.75 6.22 8.33
CA MET A 78 -14.77 7.49 7.61
C MET A 78 -16.17 8.10 7.46
N ARG A 79 -17.23 7.34 7.80
CA ARG A 79 -18.63 7.78 7.69
C ARG A 79 -19.20 8.33 9.01
N GLU A 80 -18.46 8.20 10.11
CA GLU A 80 -18.79 8.70 11.45
C GLU A 80 -18.11 10.05 11.71
#